data_AF-A9WSS0-F1
#
_entry.id   AF-A9WSS0-F1
#
_cell.length_a   1.000
_cell.length_b   1.000
_cell.length_c   1.000
_cell.angle_alpha   90.00
_cell.angle_beta   90.00
_cell.angle_gamma   90.00
#
_symmetry.space_group_name_H-M   'P 1'
#
loop_
_entity.id
_entity.type
_entity.pdbx_description
1 polymer ?
#
loop_
_entity_poly.entity_id
_entity_poly.type
_entity_poly.pdbx_seq_one_letter_code
_entity_poly.pdbx_strand_id
1 'polypeptide(L)'
;MQDSIVKDAWAGVSSKDAVSDMTAGAVSATVSSTGDLVGTLKAASAKGMNIGVGFLPGGPVSTSPVCPTGGAGLVIAQKTSPERQLAAAKFVSFVTNAQNTAQFSQATGYMPTRTTADMSAVLAQTPQIQVALDQLKVTKSQDYARVFLAGADQEMAKSAAKIMNEKADVKTTLTALKATLQGIYEKDVKPKLKS
;
A
#
# COMPACT_ATOMS: atom_id res chain seq x y z
N MET A 1 3.80 7.62 17.16
CA MET A 1 4.19 8.20 15.86
C MET A 1 4.78 9.60 16.02
N GLN A 2 4.07 10.60 16.55
CA GLN A 2 4.70 11.91 16.79
C GLN A 2 5.87 11.81 17.79
N ASP A 3 5.67 11.18 18.95
CA ASP A 3 6.72 11.02 19.96
C ASP A 3 7.93 10.24 19.45
N SER A 4 7.73 9.16 18.68
CA SER A 4 8.83 8.39 18.08
C SER A 4 9.72 9.20 17.14
N ILE A 5 9.21 10.32 16.60
CA ILE A 5 9.95 11.25 15.73
C ILE A 5 10.51 12.42 16.54
N VAL A 6 9.69 13.03 17.39
CA VAL A 6 9.98 14.32 18.04
C VAL A 6 10.67 14.16 19.39
N LYS A 7 10.23 13.18 20.19
CA LYS A 7 10.68 12.97 21.57
C LYS A 7 11.75 11.90 21.66
N ASP A 8 11.48 10.74 21.07
CA ASP A 8 12.34 9.56 21.18
C ASP A 8 13.35 9.47 20.01
N ALA A 9 13.11 10.23 18.93
CA ALA A 9 14.02 10.42 17.80
C ALA A 9 14.56 9.14 17.13
N TRP A 10 13.81 8.03 17.17
CA TRP A 10 14.20 6.77 16.52
C TRP A 10 13.49 6.52 15.19
N ALA A 11 12.47 7.32 14.85
CA ALA A 11 11.73 7.24 13.59
C ALA A 11 11.76 8.58 12.84
N GLY A 12 11.49 8.54 11.53
CA GLY A 12 11.38 9.73 10.69
C GLY A 12 10.40 9.51 9.54
N VAL A 13 10.00 10.61 8.90
CA VAL A 13 9.24 10.58 7.64
C VAL A 13 10.20 10.92 6.52
N SER A 14 10.34 10.02 5.54
CA SER A 14 11.17 10.29 4.37
C SER A 14 10.62 11.50 3.61
N SER A 15 11.51 12.42 3.22
CA SER A 15 11.14 13.59 2.44
C SER A 15 10.92 13.29 0.96
N LYS A 16 11.39 12.13 0.48
CA LYS A 16 11.34 11.78 -0.94
C LYS A 16 11.13 10.29 -1.19
N ASP A 17 12.00 9.44 -0.66
CA ASP A 17 12.00 8.02 -0.94
C ASP A 17 12.61 7.23 0.22
N ALA A 18 11.78 6.43 0.88
CA ALA A 18 12.18 5.72 2.09
C ALA A 18 13.15 4.56 1.81
N VAL A 19 13.17 4.03 0.58
CA VAL A 19 14.14 3.01 0.14
C VAL A 19 15.53 3.63 -0.02
N SER A 20 15.62 4.84 -0.58
CA SER A 20 16.87 5.60 -0.69
C SER A 20 17.44 5.93 0.68
N ASP A 21 16.61 6.37 1.63
CA ASP A 21 17.05 6.65 3.00
C ASP A 21 17.63 5.39 3.67
N MET A 22 16.96 4.25 3.51
CA MET A 22 17.44 2.96 4.05
C MET A 22 18.75 2.53 3.39
N THR A 23 18.84 2.58 2.06
CA THR A 23 20.05 2.16 1.31
C THR A 23 21.23 3.12 1.44
N ALA A 24 20.98 4.36 1.90
CA ALA A 24 22.01 5.30 2.34
C ALA A 24 22.47 5.07 3.79
N GLY A 25 21.83 4.14 4.51
CA GLY A 25 22.13 3.83 5.92
C GLY A 25 21.53 4.83 6.92
N ALA A 26 20.62 5.70 6.49
CA ALA A 26 19.99 6.69 7.38
C ALA A 26 18.95 6.05 8.31
N VAL A 27 18.34 4.95 7.90
CA VAL A 27 17.37 4.17 8.70
C VAL A 27 17.66 2.67 8.58
N SER A 28 17.37 1.91 9.63
CA SER A 28 17.59 0.46 9.68
C SER A 28 16.43 -0.35 9.08
N ALA A 29 15.25 0.26 8.94
CA ALA A 29 14.05 -0.36 8.39
C ALA A 29 13.13 0.69 7.76
N THR A 30 12.30 0.26 6.81
CA THR A 30 11.28 1.08 6.18
C THR A 30 10.00 0.27 5.91
N VAL A 31 8.88 0.96 5.74
CA VAL A 31 7.61 0.39 5.28
C VAL A 31 7.36 0.91 3.87
N SER A 32 7.33 0.02 2.88
CA SER A 32 6.99 0.36 1.49
C SER A 32 6.04 -0.66 0.86
N SER A 33 5.61 -0.38 -0.36
CA SER A 33 4.84 -1.31 -1.18
C SER A 33 5.65 -2.57 -1.50
N THR A 34 5.01 -3.73 -1.50
CA THR A 34 5.61 -4.96 -2.03
C THR A 34 5.92 -4.87 -3.52
N GLY A 35 5.26 -3.95 -4.25
CA GLY A 35 5.61 -3.62 -5.63
C GLY A 35 6.99 -2.99 -5.82
N ASP A 36 7.64 -2.53 -4.74
CA ASP A 36 9.00 -2.01 -4.75
C ASP A 36 10.02 -3.07 -4.29
N LEU A 37 9.57 -4.27 -3.91
CA LEU A 37 10.41 -5.27 -3.24
C LEU A 37 11.63 -5.67 -4.08
N VAL A 38 11.40 -6.01 -5.36
CA VAL A 38 12.48 -6.45 -6.26
C VAL A 38 13.50 -5.32 -6.46
N GLY A 39 13.02 -4.08 -6.63
CA GLY A 39 13.88 -2.89 -6.74
C GLY A 39 14.67 -2.63 -5.46
N THR A 40 14.03 -2.78 -4.30
CA THR A 40 14.64 -2.57 -2.98
C THR A 40 15.73 -3.59 -2.68
N LEU A 41 15.48 -4.88 -2.94
CA LEU A 41 16.48 -5.95 -2.78
C LEU A 41 17.69 -5.70 -3.68
N LYS A 42 17.47 -5.31 -4.93
CA LYS A 42 18.54 -4.98 -5.88
C LYS A 42 19.35 -3.77 -5.40
N ALA A 43 18.69 -2.70 -4.96
CA ALA A 43 19.35 -1.49 -4.46
C ALA A 43 20.19 -1.77 -3.20
N ALA A 44 19.65 -2.55 -2.25
CA ALA A 44 20.37 -2.96 -1.05
C ALA A 44 21.59 -3.84 -1.38
N SER A 45 21.41 -4.84 -2.26
CA SER A 45 22.52 -5.71 -2.70
C SER A 45 23.64 -4.92 -3.37
N ALA A 46 23.30 -3.93 -4.21
CA ALA A 46 24.29 -3.04 -4.84
C ALA A 46 25.08 -2.18 -3.84
N LYS A 47 24.57 -2.01 -2.61
CA LYS A 47 25.23 -1.34 -1.48
C LYS A 47 25.90 -2.32 -0.51
N GLY A 48 25.94 -3.61 -0.84
CA GLY A 48 26.46 -4.66 0.05
C GLY A 48 25.61 -4.88 1.30
N MET A 49 24.36 -4.41 1.30
CA MET A 49 23.45 -4.57 2.43
C MET A 49 22.66 -5.88 2.30
N ASN A 50 22.57 -6.61 3.39
CA ASN A 50 21.65 -7.73 3.53
C ASN A 50 20.40 -7.24 4.29
N ILE A 51 19.24 -7.29 3.65
CA ILE A 51 17.98 -6.81 4.23
C ILE A 51 16.97 -7.94 4.35
N GLY A 52 16.18 -7.90 5.43
CA GLY A 52 15.07 -8.82 5.66
C GLY A 52 13.73 -8.25 5.18
N VAL A 53 12.73 -9.12 5.06
CA VAL A 53 11.32 -8.75 4.83
C VAL A 53 10.50 -9.33 5.98
N GLY A 54 9.61 -8.53 6.56
CA GLY A 54 8.82 -8.91 7.72
C GLY A 54 7.38 -8.40 7.63
N PHE A 55 6.52 -8.97 8.46
CA PHE A 55 5.12 -8.56 8.56
C PHE A 55 5.00 -7.19 9.25
N LEU A 56 3.96 -6.44 8.88
CA LEU A 56 3.51 -5.27 9.62
C LEU A 56 2.97 -5.71 11.00
N PRO A 57 3.38 -5.06 12.09
CA PRO A 57 2.90 -5.37 13.43
C PRO A 57 1.45 -4.92 13.62
N GLY A 58 0.71 -5.59 14.50
CA GLY A 58 -0.68 -5.24 14.84
C GLY A 58 -0.85 -4.10 15.85
N GLY A 59 0.22 -3.72 16.56
CA GLY A 59 0.16 -2.77 17.67
C GLY A 59 -0.40 -3.38 18.96
N PRO A 60 -0.50 -2.60 20.06
CA PRO A 60 -0.82 -3.11 21.40
C PRO A 60 -2.28 -3.60 21.57
N VAL A 61 -3.18 -3.18 20.67
CA VAL A 61 -4.61 -3.53 20.72
C VAL A 61 -4.98 -4.69 19.79
N SER A 62 -4.01 -5.23 19.03
CA SER A 62 -4.21 -6.37 18.15
C SER A 62 -3.17 -7.46 18.45
N THR A 63 -3.65 -8.68 18.67
CA THR A 63 -2.78 -9.86 18.82
C THR A 63 -2.38 -10.47 17.47
N SER A 64 -2.91 -9.95 16.37
CA SER A 64 -2.59 -10.37 15.00
C SER A 64 -1.97 -9.23 14.18
N PRO A 65 -1.12 -9.53 13.18
CA PRO A 65 -0.61 -8.55 12.22
C PRO A 65 -1.74 -7.70 11.62
N VAL A 66 -1.50 -6.41 11.41
CA VAL A 66 -2.46 -5.50 10.76
C VAL A 66 -1.82 -4.93 9.50
N CYS A 67 -2.28 -5.40 8.36
CA CYS A 67 -1.79 -4.96 7.06
C CYS A 67 -2.95 -4.64 6.11
N PRO A 68 -3.02 -3.45 5.50
CA PRO A 68 -3.95 -3.22 4.40
C PRO A 68 -3.48 -3.95 3.14
N THR A 69 -4.42 -4.27 2.24
CA THR A 69 -4.08 -4.46 0.82
C THR A 69 -4.03 -3.11 0.11
N GLY A 70 -3.40 -3.07 -1.06
CA GLY A 70 -3.27 -1.86 -1.89
C GLY A 70 -3.08 -2.19 -3.37
N GLY A 71 -2.71 -1.19 -4.16
CA GLY A 71 -2.47 -1.32 -5.60
C GLY A 71 -3.61 -0.77 -6.46
N ALA A 72 -3.67 -1.23 -7.71
CA ALA A 72 -4.63 -0.80 -8.71
C ALA A 72 -5.29 -1.99 -9.40
N GLY A 73 -6.52 -1.80 -9.87
CA GLY A 73 -7.25 -2.76 -10.69
C GLY A 73 -7.45 -2.24 -12.12
N LEU A 74 -7.71 -3.15 -13.06
CA LEU A 74 -8.13 -2.80 -14.42
C LEU A 74 -9.65 -2.69 -14.46
N VAL A 75 -10.16 -1.57 -14.99
CA VAL A 75 -11.60 -1.30 -15.09
C VAL A 75 -12.00 -1.06 -16.55
N ILE A 76 -13.23 -1.47 -16.91
CA ILE A 76 -13.78 -1.28 -18.25
C ILE A 76 -14.75 -0.10 -18.21
N ALA A 77 -14.50 0.91 -19.05
CA ALA A 77 -15.33 2.10 -19.11
C ALA A 77 -16.74 1.78 -19.62
N GLN A 78 -17.75 2.17 -18.84
CA GLN A 78 -19.16 1.88 -19.13
C GLN A 78 -19.64 2.47 -20.47
N LYS A 79 -19.19 3.68 -20.84
CA LYS A 79 -19.62 4.40 -22.06
C LYS A 79 -18.83 3.99 -23.31
N THR A 80 -18.62 2.69 -23.51
CA THR A 80 -17.96 2.13 -24.70
C THR A 80 -18.85 1.10 -25.40
N SER A 81 -18.63 0.81 -26.68
CA SER A 81 -19.46 -0.15 -27.42
C SER A 81 -19.34 -1.57 -26.83
N PRO A 82 -20.39 -2.40 -26.92
CA PRO A 82 -20.34 -3.78 -26.41
C PRO A 82 -19.17 -4.59 -26.97
N GLU A 83 -18.83 -4.39 -28.24
CA GLU A 83 -17.67 -5.02 -28.88
C GLU A 83 -16.34 -4.61 -28.22
N ARG A 84 -16.16 -3.32 -27.92
CA ARG A 84 -14.96 -2.82 -27.22
C ARG A 84 -14.92 -3.29 -25.78
N GLN A 85 -16.06 -3.38 -25.10
CA GLN A 85 -16.13 -3.95 -23.75
C GLN A 85 -15.71 -5.42 -23.75
N LEU A 86 -16.16 -6.21 -24.73
CA LEU A 86 -15.75 -7.61 -24.88
C LEU A 86 -14.25 -7.73 -25.16
N ALA A 87 -13.70 -6.91 -26.06
CA ALA A 87 -12.27 -6.88 -26.34
C ALA A 87 -11.45 -6.51 -25.08
N ALA A 88 -11.88 -5.48 -24.34
CA ALA A 88 -11.25 -5.08 -23.08
C ALA A 88 -11.32 -6.19 -22.03
N ALA A 89 -12.46 -6.89 -21.90
CA ALA A 89 -12.60 -8.02 -20.98
C ALA A 89 -11.66 -9.17 -21.34
N LYS A 90 -11.49 -9.48 -22.63
CA LYS A 90 -10.52 -10.48 -23.10
C LYS A 90 -9.09 -10.07 -22.77
N PHE A 91 -8.74 -8.80 -22.97
CA PHE A 91 -7.42 -8.28 -22.62
C PHE A 91 -7.15 -8.37 -21.11
N VAL A 92 -8.08 -7.89 -20.27
CA VAL A 92 -7.98 -7.98 -18.81
C VAL A 92 -7.83 -9.43 -18.36
N SER A 93 -8.63 -10.34 -18.92
CA SER A 93 -8.55 -11.77 -18.62
C SER A 93 -7.19 -12.36 -19.01
N PHE A 94 -6.65 -12.00 -20.18
CA PHE A 94 -5.34 -12.43 -20.62
C PHE A 94 -4.23 -11.93 -19.69
N VAL A 95 -4.11 -10.61 -19.45
CA VAL A 95 -3.01 -10.05 -18.66
C VAL A 95 -3.07 -10.43 -17.18
N THR A 96 -4.25 -10.80 -16.68
CA THR A 96 -4.44 -11.28 -15.29
C THR A 96 -4.62 -12.79 -15.17
N ASN A 97 -4.36 -13.57 -16.24
CA ASN A 97 -4.38 -15.02 -16.16
C ASN A 97 -3.26 -15.54 -15.23
N ALA A 98 -3.31 -16.83 -14.88
CA ALA A 98 -2.39 -17.47 -13.94
C ALA A 98 -0.90 -17.27 -14.30
N GLN A 99 -0.56 -17.46 -15.58
CA GLN A 99 0.82 -17.33 -16.06
C GLN A 99 1.28 -15.86 -16.04
N ASN A 100 0.50 -14.95 -16.60
CA ASN A 100 0.87 -13.54 -16.74
C ASN A 100 0.90 -12.82 -15.39
N THR A 101 0.00 -13.17 -14.46
CA THR A 101 0.04 -12.58 -13.11
C THR A 101 1.25 -13.06 -12.30
N ALA A 102 1.74 -14.29 -12.52
CA ALA A 102 2.99 -14.78 -11.92
C ALA A 102 4.20 -14.04 -12.51
N GLN A 103 4.24 -13.85 -13.83
CA GLN A 103 5.31 -13.07 -14.48
C GLN A 103 5.32 -11.61 -14.01
N PHE A 104 4.15 -10.98 -13.87
CA PHE A 104 4.06 -9.63 -13.32
C PHE A 104 4.56 -9.56 -11.87
N SER A 105 4.20 -10.56 -11.05
CA SER A 105 4.70 -10.69 -9.69
C SER A 105 6.23 -10.85 -9.65
N GLN A 106 6.80 -11.70 -10.52
CA GLN A 106 8.24 -11.90 -10.63
C GLN A 106 9.00 -10.61 -10.95
N ALA A 107 8.48 -9.80 -11.87
CA ALA A 107 9.15 -8.60 -12.35
C ALA A 107 9.12 -7.45 -11.34
N THR A 108 8.16 -7.43 -10.41
CA THR A 108 7.87 -6.25 -9.58
C THR A 108 7.90 -6.55 -8.07
N GLY A 109 7.37 -7.70 -7.65
CA GLY A 109 7.02 -7.99 -6.26
C GLY A 109 5.53 -7.77 -5.95
N TYR A 110 4.70 -7.35 -6.91
CA TYR A 110 3.24 -7.35 -6.75
C TYR A 110 2.70 -8.77 -6.52
N MET A 111 1.55 -8.86 -5.85
CA MET A 111 0.93 -10.15 -5.55
C MET A 111 0.24 -10.74 -6.78
N PRO A 112 0.33 -12.06 -7.03
CA PRO A 112 -0.44 -12.72 -8.07
C PRO A 112 -1.94 -12.61 -7.75
N THR A 113 -2.75 -12.36 -8.78
CA THR A 113 -4.20 -12.13 -8.66
C THR A 113 -5.03 -13.39 -8.96
N ARG A 114 -4.37 -14.55 -9.05
CA ARG A 114 -5.00 -15.86 -9.27
C ARG A 114 -4.39 -16.87 -8.32
N THR A 115 -5.23 -17.62 -7.61
CA THR A 115 -4.80 -18.72 -6.75
C THR A 115 -4.21 -19.90 -7.52
N THR A 116 -4.50 -19.99 -8.82
CA THR A 116 -3.95 -20.99 -9.75
C THR A 116 -2.61 -20.60 -10.37
N ALA A 117 -2.07 -19.42 -10.04
CA ALA A 117 -0.75 -19.00 -10.48
C ALA A 117 0.33 -19.85 -9.81
N ASP A 118 1.17 -20.51 -10.61
CA ASP A 118 2.36 -21.20 -10.11
C ASP A 118 3.44 -20.17 -9.79
N MET A 119 3.78 -20.06 -8.50
CA MET A 119 4.79 -19.15 -7.99
C MET A 119 6.13 -19.83 -7.71
N SER A 120 6.28 -21.14 -7.94
CA SER A 120 7.48 -21.89 -7.56
C SER A 120 8.76 -21.32 -8.17
N ALA A 121 8.75 -20.97 -9.46
CA ALA A 121 9.90 -20.36 -10.12
C ALA A 121 10.20 -18.94 -9.56
N VAL A 122 9.16 -18.17 -9.27
CA VAL A 122 9.28 -16.82 -8.70
C VAL A 122 9.91 -16.88 -7.30
N LEU A 123 9.45 -17.81 -6.47
CA LEU A 123 9.93 -18.01 -5.11
C LEU A 123 11.33 -18.62 -5.07
N ALA A 124 11.69 -19.45 -6.05
CA ALA A 124 13.06 -19.95 -6.17
C ALA A 124 14.05 -18.81 -6.48
N GLN A 125 13.63 -17.81 -7.25
CA GLN A 125 14.47 -16.65 -7.58
C GLN A 125 14.48 -15.59 -6.47
N THR A 126 13.32 -15.30 -5.89
CA THR A 126 13.14 -14.25 -4.88
C THR A 126 12.32 -14.79 -3.70
N PRO A 127 12.94 -15.56 -2.79
CA PRO A 127 12.23 -16.19 -1.66
C PRO A 127 11.50 -15.20 -0.75
N GLN A 128 11.96 -13.95 -0.69
CA GLN A 128 11.37 -12.87 0.11
C GLN A 128 9.90 -12.58 -0.28
N ILE A 129 9.48 -12.90 -1.50
CA ILE A 129 8.09 -12.75 -1.96
C ILE A 129 7.16 -13.66 -1.14
N GLN A 130 7.64 -14.79 -0.62
CA GLN A 130 6.85 -15.70 0.22
C GLN A 130 6.28 -14.98 1.45
N VAL A 131 7.05 -14.09 2.07
CA VAL A 131 6.62 -13.33 3.25
C VAL A 131 5.40 -12.46 2.91
N ALA A 132 5.42 -11.81 1.75
CA ALA A 132 4.28 -11.00 1.30
C ALA A 132 3.05 -11.87 0.96
N LEU A 133 3.25 -13.02 0.32
CA LEU A 133 2.17 -13.98 0.04
C LEU A 133 1.52 -14.50 1.33
N ASP A 134 2.32 -14.80 2.35
CA ASP A 134 1.81 -15.26 3.63
C ASP A 134 1.06 -14.15 4.38
N GLN A 135 1.50 -12.90 4.26
CA GLN A 135 0.83 -11.77 4.89
C GLN A 135 -0.58 -11.52 4.32
N LEU A 136 -0.87 -11.89 3.07
CA LEU A 136 -2.21 -11.78 2.48
C LEU A 136 -3.29 -12.45 3.34
N LYS A 137 -2.95 -13.53 4.05
CA LYS A 137 -3.86 -14.30 4.92
C LYS A 137 -4.35 -13.50 6.14
N VAL A 138 -3.64 -12.44 6.52
CA VAL A 138 -3.89 -11.62 7.71
C VAL A 138 -4.06 -10.14 7.36
N THR A 139 -4.53 -9.85 6.14
CA THR A 139 -4.82 -8.48 5.71
C THR A 139 -6.20 -8.02 6.17
N LYS A 140 -6.37 -6.70 6.24
CA LYS A 140 -7.64 -6.03 6.51
C LYS A 140 -8.02 -5.11 5.35
N SER A 141 -9.31 -5.03 5.05
CA SER A 141 -9.83 -4.01 4.13
C SER A 141 -9.45 -2.61 4.61
N GLN A 142 -9.14 -1.74 3.66
CA GLN A 142 -8.85 -0.34 3.94
C GLN A 142 -10.09 0.39 4.47
N ASP A 143 -9.87 1.41 5.30
CA ASP A 143 -10.95 2.22 5.85
C ASP A 143 -11.65 3.01 4.74
N TYR A 144 -12.99 2.98 4.72
CA TYR A 144 -13.81 3.64 3.69
C TYR A 144 -13.54 5.15 3.60
N ALA A 145 -13.24 5.79 4.74
CA ALA A 145 -12.87 7.20 4.77
C ALA A 145 -11.65 7.49 3.90
N ARG A 146 -10.71 6.54 3.76
CA ARG A 146 -9.52 6.69 2.92
C ARG A 146 -9.83 6.43 1.45
N VAL A 147 -10.61 5.39 1.14
CA VAL A 147 -10.72 4.86 -0.23
C VAL A 147 -12.00 5.27 -0.98
N PHE A 148 -13.04 5.74 -0.30
CA PHE A 148 -14.32 6.11 -0.93
C PHE A 148 -14.66 7.59 -0.86
N LEU A 149 -13.97 8.37 -0.03
CA LEU A 149 -14.11 9.83 0.00
C LEU A 149 -13.08 10.45 -0.94
N ALA A 150 -13.55 11.18 -1.94
CA ALA A 150 -12.68 11.79 -2.95
C ALA A 150 -11.68 12.77 -2.31
N GLY A 151 -10.38 12.53 -2.51
CA GLY A 151 -9.30 13.36 -1.97
C GLY A 151 -9.03 13.19 -0.47
N ALA A 152 -9.72 12.30 0.22
CA ALA A 152 -9.55 12.11 1.65
C ALA A 152 -8.18 11.53 2.02
N ASP A 153 -7.59 10.69 1.18
CA ASP A 153 -6.22 10.20 1.33
C ASP A 153 -5.21 11.35 1.40
N GLN A 154 -5.41 12.39 0.58
CA GLN A 154 -4.56 13.58 0.58
C GLN A 154 -4.77 14.44 1.84
N GLU A 155 -6.02 14.61 2.28
CA GLU A 155 -6.31 15.31 3.54
C GLU A 155 -5.73 14.57 4.75
N MET A 156 -5.82 13.23 4.77
CA MET A 156 -5.16 12.39 5.77
C MET A 156 -3.64 12.55 5.73
N ALA A 157 -3.02 12.53 4.54
CA ALA A 157 -1.58 12.71 4.39
C ALA A 157 -1.11 14.10 4.88
N LYS A 158 -1.85 15.17 4.57
CA LYS A 158 -1.58 16.53 5.08
C LYS A 158 -1.67 16.59 6.60
N SER A 159 -2.72 16.02 7.19
CA SER A 159 -2.86 15.97 8.65
C SER A 159 -1.75 15.16 9.30
N ALA A 160 -1.35 14.04 8.70
CA ALA A 160 -0.24 13.23 9.17
C ALA A 160 1.09 14.01 9.11
N ALA A 161 1.34 14.74 8.02
CA ALA A 161 2.52 15.61 7.89
C ALA A 161 2.56 16.73 8.94
N LYS A 162 1.43 17.40 9.21
CA LYS A 162 1.33 18.41 10.29
C LYS A 162 1.69 17.83 11.66
N ILE A 163 1.17 16.64 11.96
CA ILE A 163 1.44 15.97 13.23
C ILE A 163 2.93 15.57 13.30
N MET A 164 3.45 14.90 12.28
CA MET A 164 4.77 14.28 12.33
C MET A 164 5.92 15.28 12.12
N ASN A 165 5.77 16.25 11.22
CA ASN A 165 6.84 17.16 10.81
C ASN A 165 6.73 18.53 11.50
N GLU A 166 5.50 19.03 11.72
CA GLU A 166 5.26 20.37 12.26
C GLU A 166 4.89 20.36 13.75
N LYS A 167 4.87 19.18 14.39
CA LYS A 167 4.54 19.00 15.81
C LYS A 167 3.14 19.53 16.19
N ALA A 168 2.20 19.53 15.25
CA ALA A 168 0.84 19.95 15.51
C ALA A 168 0.17 19.04 16.55
N ASP A 169 -0.72 19.62 17.38
CA ASP A 169 -1.49 18.84 18.36
C ASP A 169 -2.33 17.77 17.66
N VAL A 170 -2.21 16.53 18.13
CA VAL A 170 -2.84 15.35 17.53
C VAL A 170 -4.37 15.48 17.60
N LYS A 171 -4.91 15.83 18.77
CA LYS A 171 -6.35 15.85 19.00
C LYS A 171 -7.02 16.92 18.14
N THR A 172 -6.46 18.11 18.11
CA THR A 172 -6.95 19.25 17.33
C THR A 172 -6.87 18.94 15.83
N THR A 173 -5.74 18.41 15.36
CA THR A 173 -5.54 18.09 13.94
C THR A 173 -6.49 17.00 13.45
N LEU A 174 -6.68 15.93 14.23
CA LEU A 174 -7.60 14.85 13.87
C LEU A 174 -9.07 15.25 14.00
N THR A 175 -9.41 16.16 14.92
CA THR A 175 -10.77 16.75 15.02
C THR A 175 -11.09 17.57 13.76
N ALA A 176 -10.15 18.40 13.31
CA ALA A 176 -10.30 19.17 12.08
C ALA A 176 -10.42 18.24 10.85
N LEU A 177 -9.56 17.22 10.74
CA LEU A 177 -9.64 16.21 9.69
C LEU A 177 -11.01 15.53 9.66
N LYS A 178 -11.52 15.09 10.83
CA LYS A 178 -12.85 14.46 10.93
C LYS A 178 -13.94 15.38 10.36
N ALA A 179 -13.93 16.66 10.70
CA ALA A 179 -14.90 17.62 10.17
C ALA A 179 -14.81 17.75 8.63
N THR A 180 -13.59 17.81 8.08
CA THR A 180 -13.37 17.83 6.63
C THR A 180 -13.92 16.57 5.95
N LEU A 181 -13.57 15.39 6.47
CA LEU A 181 -14.02 14.10 5.90
C LEU A 181 -15.55 13.95 6.01
N GLN A 182 -16.15 14.39 7.12
CA GLN A 182 -17.60 14.40 7.28
C GLN A 182 -18.28 15.29 6.22
N GLY A 183 -17.74 16.48 5.97
CA GLY A 183 -18.24 17.38 4.93
C GLY A 183 -18.17 16.75 3.53
N ILE A 184 -17.06 16.09 3.19
CA ILE A 184 -16.92 15.37 1.91
C ILE A 184 -17.97 14.25 1.81
N TYR A 185 -18.14 13.46 2.87
CA TYR A 185 -19.13 12.39 2.90
C TYR A 185 -20.54 12.92 2.67
N GLU A 186 -20.96 13.94 3.44
CA GLU A 186 -22.31 14.50 3.39
C GLU A 186 -22.63 15.15 2.05
N LYS A 187 -21.65 15.80 1.44
CA LYS A 187 -21.79 16.48 0.15
C LYS A 187 -21.75 15.52 -1.03
N ASP A 188 -20.75 14.64 -1.08
CA ASP A 188 -20.37 13.97 -2.33
C ASP A 188 -20.75 12.47 -2.37
N VAL A 189 -20.95 11.84 -1.21
CA VAL A 189 -21.22 10.39 -1.12
C VAL A 189 -22.63 10.10 -0.63
N LYS A 190 -23.03 10.65 0.52
CA LYS A 190 -24.34 10.40 1.15
C LYS A 190 -25.52 10.60 0.18
N PRO A 191 -25.58 11.65 -0.67
CA PRO A 191 -26.70 11.84 -1.59
C PRO A 191 -26.78 10.80 -2.72
N LYS A 192 -25.71 10.03 -2.95
CA LYS A 192 -25.60 9.01 -4.00
C LYS A 192 -25.83 7.59 -3.48
N LEU A 193 -25.85 7.39 -2.16
CA LEU A 193 -26.21 6.11 -1.57
C LEU A 193 -27.74 5.95 -1.72
N LYS A 194 -28.17 4.82 -2.27
CA LYS A 194 -29.60 4.49 -2.34
C LYS A 194 -30.13 4.35 -0.91
N SER A 195 -31.22 5.05 -0.60
CA SER A 195 -31.99 4.90 0.63
C SER A 195 -32.49 3.48 0.80
#